data_AF-A0A1H4BXU0-F1
#
_entry.id   AF-A0A1H4BXU0-F1
#
_cell.length_a   1.000
_cell.length_b   1.000
_cell.length_c   1.000
_cell.angle_alpha   90.00
_cell.angle_beta   90.00
_cell.angle_gamma   90.00
#
_symmetry.space_group_name_H-M   'P 1'
#
loop_
_entity.id
_entity.type
_entity.pdbx_description
1 polymer ?
#
loop_
_entity_poly.entity_id
_entity_poly.type
_entity_poly.pdbx_seq_one_letter_code
_entity_poly.pdbx_strand_id
1 'polypeptide(L)'
;MNLDQFLQQDIEQAAREHRCYYDLLNKLEEKFIQRDFDGCKQAAVDIINTAQALQQLRERKERHDELQQVSKELIKQGILCAVVRRFDSEKV
;
A
#
# COMPACT_ATOMS: atom_id res chain seq x y z
N MET A 1 3.55 -2.70 12.52
CA MET A 1 2.63 -2.40 11.40
C MET A 1 1.23 -2.22 11.96
N ASN A 2 0.53 -1.13 11.63
CA ASN A 2 -0.86 -0.94 12.04
C ASN A 2 -1.80 -1.52 10.96
N LEU A 3 -2.46 -2.63 11.27
CA LEU A 3 -3.31 -3.37 10.31
C LEU A 3 -4.58 -2.61 9.93
N ASP A 4 -5.02 -1.70 10.79
CA ASP A 4 -6.20 -0.86 10.55
C ASP A 4 -5.97 0.21 9.49
N GLN A 5 -4.78 0.31 8.90
CA GLN A 5 -4.50 1.24 7.80
C GLN A 5 -4.69 0.62 6.41
N PHE A 6 -4.97 -0.69 6.34
CA PHE A 6 -5.11 -1.41 5.07
C PHE A 6 -6.47 -2.10 4.96
N LEU A 7 -6.87 -2.41 3.72
CA LEU A 7 -8.01 -3.30 3.47
C LEU A 7 -7.60 -4.74 3.79
N GLN A 8 -8.55 -5.57 4.22
CA GLN A 8 -8.25 -6.95 4.63
C GLN A 8 -7.56 -7.76 3.52
N GLN A 9 -7.95 -7.55 2.28
CA GLN A 9 -7.34 -8.17 1.08
C GLN A 9 -5.90 -7.71 0.81
N ASP A 10 -5.50 -6.54 1.32
CA ASP A 10 -4.19 -5.93 1.08
C ASP A 10 -3.21 -6.19 2.24
N ILE A 11 -3.66 -6.81 3.34
CA ILE A 11 -2.83 -7.02 4.55
C ILE A 11 -1.58 -7.84 4.24
N GLU A 12 -1.71 -8.93 3.49
CA GLU A 12 -0.57 -9.79 3.15
C GLU A 12 0.47 -9.04 2.29
N GLN A 13 0.01 -8.25 1.34
CA GLN A 13 0.89 -7.43 0.51
C GLN A 13 1.60 -6.39 1.37
N ALA A 14 0.87 -5.66 2.22
CA ALA A 14 1.45 -4.65 3.08
C ALA A 14 2.45 -5.25 4.08
N ALA A 15 2.21 -6.48 4.59
CA ALA A 15 3.17 -7.20 5.42
C ALA A 15 4.46 -7.56 4.66
N ARG A 16 4.34 -7.98 3.38
CA ARG A 16 5.50 -8.24 2.52
C ARG A 16 6.30 -6.97 2.26
N GLU A 17 5.65 -5.87 1.92
CA GLU A 17 6.32 -4.58 1.69
C GLU A 17 7.02 -4.08 2.96
N HIS A 18 6.39 -4.20 4.13
CA HIS A 18 7.03 -3.86 5.40
C HIS A 18 8.29 -4.69 5.65
N ARG A 19 8.25 -6.00 5.38
CA ARG A 19 9.44 -6.85 5.51
C ARG A 19 10.52 -6.44 4.50
N CYS A 20 10.14 -6.22 3.24
CA CYS A 20 11.04 -5.77 2.18
C CYS A 20 11.77 -4.49 2.58
N TYR A 21 11.05 -3.52 3.17
CA TYR A 21 11.62 -2.27 3.64
C TYR A 21 12.76 -2.48 4.65
N TYR A 22 12.56 -3.34 5.66
CA TYR A 22 13.60 -3.65 6.65
C TYR A 22 14.78 -4.42 6.04
N ASP A 23 14.50 -5.36 5.14
CA ASP A 23 15.56 -6.11 4.45
C ASP A 23 16.41 -5.18 3.57
N LEU A 24 15.80 -4.18 2.93
CA LEU A 24 16.52 -3.17 2.14
C LEU A 24 17.32 -2.20 3.00
N LEU A 25 16.83 -1.83 4.20
CA LEU A 25 17.60 -1.03 5.15
C LEU A 25 18.88 -1.74 5.59
N ASN A 26 18.79 -3.03 5.93
CA ASN A 26 19.97 -3.83 6.30
C ASN A 26 20.97 -3.88 5.14
N LYS A 27 20.50 -4.08 3.91
CA LYS A 27 21.36 -4.06 2.71
C LYS A 27 22.00 -2.70 2.47
N LEU A 28 21.28 -1.61 2.73
CA LEU A 28 21.82 -0.26 2.60
C LEU A 28 22.96 -0.03 3.59
N GLU A 29 22.80 -0.48 4.83
CA GLU A 29 23.86 -0.43 5.85
C GLU A 29 25.09 -1.25 5.43
N GLU A 30 24.91 -2.49 4.99
CA GLU A 30 25.99 -3.35 4.51
C GLU A 30 26.79 -2.70 3.37
N LYS A 31 26.09 -2.17 2.36
CA LYS A 31 26.71 -1.51 1.22
C LYS A 31 27.43 -0.23 1.61
N PHE A 32 26.90 0.51 2.58
CA PHE A 32 27.53 1.72 3.09
C PHE A 32 28.86 1.40 3.79
N ILE A 33 28.89 0.34 4.61
CA ILE A 33 30.12 -0.16 5.25
C ILE A 33 31.17 -0.56 4.20
N GLN A 34 30.72 -1.20 3.11
CA GLN A 34 31.58 -1.61 1.99
C GLN A 34 32.02 -0.44 1.09
N ARG A 35 31.56 0.80 1.36
CA ARG A 35 31.77 2.00 0.52
C ARG A 35 31.25 1.83 -0.92
N ASP A 36 30.28 0.92 -1.12
CA ASP A 36 29.55 0.76 -2.37
C ASP A 36 28.42 1.80 -2.44
N PHE A 37 28.78 3.03 -2.79
CA PHE A 37 27.84 4.16 -2.81
C PHE A 37 26.79 4.04 -3.93
N ASP A 38 27.12 3.40 -5.05
CA ASP A 38 26.16 3.18 -6.12
C ASP A 38 25.12 2.13 -5.72
N GLY A 39 25.56 1.06 -5.05
CA GLY A 39 24.66 0.10 -4.46
C GLY A 39 23.78 0.70 -3.34
N CYS A 40 24.28 1.66 -2.56
CA CYS A 40 23.48 2.41 -1.58
C CYS A 40 22.39 3.24 -2.26
N LYS A 41 22.70 3.94 -3.36
CA LYS A 41 21.70 4.71 -4.12
C LYS A 41 20.59 3.80 -4.65
N GLN A 42 20.95 2.64 -5.19
CA GLN A 42 19.96 1.66 -5.65
C GLN A 42 19.06 1.18 -4.51
N ALA A 43 19.65 0.78 -3.38
CA ALA A 43 18.87 0.36 -2.22
C ALA A 43 17.94 1.46 -1.70
N ALA A 44 18.38 2.72 -1.71
CA ALA A 44 17.54 3.86 -1.34
C ALA A 44 16.36 4.07 -2.30
N VAL A 45 16.57 3.90 -3.61
CA VAL A 45 15.49 3.94 -4.61
C VAL A 45 14.47 2.83 -4.35
N ASP A 46 14.93 1.60 -4.07
CA ASP A 46 14.04 0.47 -3.77
C ASP A 46 13.23 0.69 -2.48
N ILE A 47 13.84 1.32 -1.47
CA ILE A 47 13.17 1.73 -0.24
C ILE A 47 12.05 2.74 -0.54
N ILE A 48 12.33 3.75 -1.38
CA ILE A 48 11.33 4.74 -1.80
C ILE A 48 10.17 4.06 -2.51
N ASN A 49 10.45 3.13 -3.43
CA ASN A 49 9.42 2.38 -4.15
C ASN A 49 8.54 1.56 -3.20
N THR A 50 9.16 0.88 -2.22
CA THR A 50 8.45 0.11 -1.20
C THR A 50 7.55 0.99 -0.33
N ALA A 51 8.04 2.17 0.08
CA ALA A 51 7.26 3.15 0.82
C ALA A 51 6.06 3.68 0.00
N GLN A 52 6.27 3.93 -1.30
CA GLN A 52 5.22 4.37 -2.21
C GLN A 52 4.14 3.28 -2.40
N ALA A 53 4.53 2.00 -2.49
CA ALA A 53 3.58 0.89 -2.53
C ALA A 53 2.70 0.83 -1.27
N LEU A 54 3.30 0.96 -0.09
CA LEU A 54 2.56 1.03 1.18
C LEU A 54 1.61 2.23 1.22
N GLN A 55 2.04 3.39 0.73
CA GLN A 55 1.18 4.57 0.63
C GLN A 55 -0.03 4.32 -0.28
N GLN A 56 0.16 3.71 -1.45
CA GLN A 56 -0.93 3.41 -2.37
C GLN A 56 -1.97 2.45 -1.76
N LEU A 57 -1.53 1.46 -0.99
CA LEU A 57 -2.44 0.54 -0.28
C LEU A 57 -3.26 1.28 0.78
N ARG A 58 -2.64 2.24 1.48
CA ARG A 58 -3.34 3.09 2.44
C ARG A 58 -4.35 4.01 1.76
N GLU A 59 -3.96 4.69 0.68
CA GLU A 59 -4.86 5.56 -0.11
C GLU A 59 -6.04 4.77 -0.69
N ARG A 60 -5.86 3.49 -1.00
CA ARG A 60 -6.96 2.61 -1.43
C ARG A 60 -7.96 2.38 -0.30
N LYS A 61 -7.50 2.20 0.94
CA LYS A 61 -8.38 2.12 2.11
C LYS A 61 -9.11 3.44 2.34
N GLU A 62 -8.40 4.55 2.34
CA GLU A 62 -9.00 5.87 2.57
C GLU A 62 -10.13 6.15 1.56
N ARG A 63 -9.89 5.90 0.27
CA ARG A 63 -10.94 5.99 -0.77
C ARG A 63 -12.09 5.02 -0.56
N HIS A 64 -11.82 3.82 -0.09
CA HIS A 64 -12.86 2.84 0.22
C HIS A 64 -13.77 3.32 1.36
N ASP A 65 -13.16 3.85 2.42
CA ASP A 65 -13.88 4.32 3.60
C ASP A 65 -14.69 5.58 3.28
N GLU A 66 -14.14 6.50 2.48
CA GLU A 66 -14.84 7.66 1.94
C GLU A 66 -16.08 7.25 1.11
N LEU A 67 -15.92 6.32 0.17
CA LEU A 67 -17.05 5.81 -0.63
C LEU A 67 -18.12 5.14 0.25
N GLN A 68 -17.70 4.38 1.26
CA GLN A 68 -18.62 3.74 2.18
C GLN A 68 -19.37 4.79 3.03
N GLN A 69 -18.72 5.89 3.40
CA GLN A 69 -19.36 6.99 4.10
C GLN A 69 -20.39 7.72 3.23
N VAL A 70 -20.02 8.08 2.00
CA VAL A 70 -20.93 8.73 1.04
C VAL A 70 -22.14 7.84 0.75
N SER A 71 -21.92 6.53 0.56
CA SER A 71 -23.02 5.58 0.36
C SER A 71 -23.98 5.55 1.55
N LYS A 72 -23.48 5.62 2.80
CA LYS A 72 -24.33 5.68 3.99
C LYS A 72 -25.14 6.97 4.06
N GLU A 73 -24.56 8.10 3.65
CA GLU A 73 -25.24 9.39 3.62
C GLU A 73 -26.37 9.43 2.59
N LEU A 74 -26.14 8.90 1.39
CA LEU A 74 -27.17 8.84 0.35
C LEU A 74 -28.34 7.92 0.73
N ILE A 75 -28.06 6.78 1.38
CA ILE A 75 -29.11 5.90 1.92
C ILE A 75 -29.96 6.64 2.97
N LYS A 76 -29.33 7.43 3.85
CA LYS A 76 -30.06 8.24 4.85
C LYS A 76 -30.97 9.30 4.21
N GLN A 77 -30.61 9.79 3.03
CA GLN A 77 -31.44 10.73 2.26
C GLN A 77 -32.56 10.03 1.46
N GLY A 78 -32.70 8.72 1.57
CA GLY A 78 -33.70 7.94 0.83
C GLY A 78 -33.29 7.66 -0.62
N ILE A 79 -32.04 7.91 -0.99
CA ILE A 79 -31.51 7.66 -2.33
C ILE A 79 -30.95 6.23 -2.36
N LEU A 80 -31.52 5.39 -3.23
CA LEU A 80 -31.01 4.05 -3.46
C LEU A 80 -29.62 4.16 -4.10
N CYS A 81 -28.61 3.59 -3.45
CA CYS A 81 -27.23 3.62 -3.90
C CYS A 81 -26.63 2.21 -3.88
N ALA A 82 -25.88 1.89 -4.93
CA ALA A 82 -25.12 0.65 -5.03
C ALA A 82 -23.67 0.99 -5.40
N VAL A 83 -22.72 0.51 -4.61
CA VAL A 83 -21.29 0.63 -4.93
C VAL A 83 -20.93 -0.46 -5.93
N VAL A 84 -20.64 -0.06 -7.17
CA VAL A 84 -20.22 -0.98 -8.23
C VAL A 84 -18.70 -0.98 -8.29
N ARG A 85 -18.08 -2.17 -8.18
CA ARG A 85 -16.65 -2.36 -8.45
C ARG A 85 -16.47 -3.02 -9.80
N ARG A 86 -15.54 -2.50 -10.59
CA ARG A 86 -15.08 -3.18 -11.81
C ARG A 86 -14.14 -4.30 -11.39
N PHE A 87 -14.53 -5.55 -11.64
CA PHE A 87 -13.60 -6.67 -11.58
C PHE A 87 -12.90 -6.73 -12.93
N ASP A 88 -11.64 -6.30 -13.00
CA ASP A 88 -10.81 -6.56 -14.18
C ASP A 88 -10.57 -8.07 -14.24
N SER A 89 -11.39 -8.73 -15.06
CA SER A 89 -11.25 -10.13 -15.39
C SER A 89 -10.19 -10.24 -16.51
N GLU A 90 -8.91 -10.29 -16.14
CA GLU A 90 -7.79 -10.62 -17.01
C GLU A 90 -6.82 -11.53 -16.23
N LYS A 91 -6.38 -12.71 -16.65
CA LYS A 91 -6.59 -13.61 -17.80
C LYS A 91 -6.32 -15.03 -17.27
N VAL A 92 -7.11 -16.01 -17.71
CA VAL A 92 -6.76 -17.45 -17.63
C VAL A 92 -5.65 -17.73 -18.63
#